data_AF-A0A8D8GNA0-F1
#
_entry.id   AF-A0A8D8GNA0-F1
#
_cell.length_a   1.000
_cell.length_b   1.000
_cell.length_c   1.000
_cell.angle_alpha   90.00
_cell.angle_beta   90.00
_cell.angle_gamma   90.00
#
_symmetry.space_group_name_H-M   'P 1'
#
loop_
_entity.id
_entity.type
_entity.pdbx_description
1 polymer ?
#
loop_
_entity_poly.entity_id
_entity_poly.type
_entity_poly.pdbx_seq_one_letter_code
_entity_poly.pdbx_strand_id
1 'polypeptide(L)'
;YKQPHRALTTCIVVQLLVRSRIPSQASCPRMSFAQPKTVIEEGDTVILYLTVTNVYAIEAVPQIRNKKNEMIEYVFQTNFGALKVKDIIGVPYGSKVELSKGWAHVLQPNPELWTQTLPHRTQIL
;
A
#
# COMPACT_ATOMS: atom_id res chain seq x y z
N TYR A 1 13.56 -60.30 1.28
CA TYR A 1 13.85 -60.56 2.71
C TYR A 1 15.04 -59.70 3.12
N LYS A 2 15.11 -58.97 4.24
CA LYS A 2 14.17 -58.52 5.26
C LYS A 2 15.05 -57.58 6.12
N GLN A 3 14.78 -56.28 6.13
CA GLN A 3 15.07 -55.44 7.31
C GLN A 3 14.33 -56.09 8.49
N PRO A 4 14.85 -56.10 9.73
CA PRO A 4 14.59 -54.93 10.59
C PRO A 4 15.54 -54.65 11.79
N HIS A 5 15.55 -53.36 12.18
CA HIS A 5 15.37 -52.77 13.54
C HIS A 5 16.21 -53.31 14.72
N ARG A 6 16.74 -52.50 15.66
CA ARG A 6 16.17 -51.36 16.42
C ARG A 6 17.33 -50.80 17.30
N ALA A 7 17.52 -49.47 17.42
CA ALA A 7 17.15 -48.67 18.61
C ALA A 7 18.11 -48.89 19.83
N LEU A 8 18.63 -47.93 20.59
CA LEU A 8 18.44 -46.51 20.84
C LEU A 8 19.74 -46.00 21.48
N THR A 9 20.21 -44.78 21.17
CA THR A 9 21.05 -44.06 22.14
C THR A 9 20.87 -42.54 22.00
N THR A 10 20.54 -41.94 23.14
CA THR A 10 20.85 -40.57 23.60
C THR A 10 20.13 -39.36 22.98
N CYS A 11 19.23 -38.87 23.81
CA CYS A 11 18.75 -37.50 23.92
C CYS A 11 19.86 -36.46 24.17
N ILE A 12 19.63 -35.25 23.62
CA ILE A 12 19.97 -33.91 24.15
C ILE A 12 21.43 -33.43 24.01
N VAL A 13 21.69 -32.62 22.98
CA VAL A 13 22.38 -31.30 23.01
C VAL A 13 21.82 -30.51 21.82
N VAL A 14 20.79 -29.68 21.97
CA VAL A 14 20.83 -28.25 22.32
C VAL A 14 21.46 -27.36 21.23
N GLN A 15 20.64 -26.40 20.78
CA GLN A 15 20.96 -25.17 20.03
C GLN A 15 21.24 -25.27 18.53
N LEU A 16 20.14 -25.44 17.78
CA LEU A 16 20.00 -24.90 16.43
C LEU A 16 20.27 -23.39 16.45
N LEU A 17 21.39 -23.00 15.86
CA LEU A 17 21.78 -21.62 15.61
C LEU A 17 21.00 -21.08 14.41
N VAL A 18 19.69 -20.87 14.58
CA VAL A 18 18.88 -20.05 13.67
C VAL A 18 19.21 -18.58 13.97
N ARG A 19 20.37 -18.12 13.49
CA ARG A 19 20.59 -16.69 13.25
C ARG A 19 19.94 -16.33 11.92
N SER A 20 18.61 -16.28 11.91
CA SER A 20 17.87 -15.50 10.93
C SER A 20 18.32 -14.05 11.10
N ARG A 21 19.23 -13.62 10.21
CA ARG A 21 19.46 -12.21 9.93
C ARG A 21 18.13 -11.64 9.46
N ILE A 22 17.39 -11.04 10.39
CA ILE A 22 16.32 -10.11 10.07
C ILE A 22 17.06 -8.88 9.52
N PRO A 23 16.97 -8.58 8.20
CA PRO A 23 17.50 -7.33 7.72
C PRO A 23 16.71 -6.20 8.39
N SER A 24 17.45 -5.38 9.13
CA SER A 24 17.16 -4.01 9.53
C SER A 24 15.97 -3.42 8.77
N GLN A 25 14.86 -3.20 9.47
CA GLN A 25 13.74 -2.39 8.98
C GLN A 25 14.24 -0.98 8.68
N ALA A 26 14.65 -0.74 7.44
CA ALA A 26 14.87 0.58 6.91
C ALA A 26 13.50 1.15 6.52
N SER A 27 13.03 2.07 7.37
CA SER A 27 11.99 3.07 7.12
C SER A 27 10.80 2.60 6.28
N CYS A 28 9.85 1.91 6.92
CA CYS A 28 8.48 1.94 6.42
C CYS A 28 7.95 3.38 6.61
N PRO A 29 7.56 4.14 5.57
CA PRO A 29 6.62 5.24 5.78
C PRO A 29 5.33 4.58 6.27
N ARG A 30 5.21 4.51 7.60
CA ARG A 30 4.09 3.86 8.26
C ARG A 30 2.90 4.77 8.04
N MET A 31 1.99 4.35 7.20
CA MET A 31 0.65 4.92 7.13
C MET A 31 0.04 4.91 8.55
N SER A 32 0.06 6.06 9.20
CA SER A 32 -0.57 6.24 10.49
C SER A 32 -2.00 6.69 10.25
N PHE A 33 -2.93 5.74 10.09
CA PHE A 33 -4.37 6.00 10.32
C PHE A 33 -4.61 6.77 11.64
N ALA A 34 -3.69 6.66 12.59
CA ALA A 34 -3.75 7.26 13.91
C ALA A 34 -3.29 8.73 14.01
N GLN A 35 -2.59 9.29 13.02
CA GLN A 35 -2.07 10.66 13.11
C GLN A 35 -2.40 11.47 11.87
N PRO A 36 -3.07 12.63 12.00
CA PRO A 36 -3.33 13.51 10.88
C PRO A 36 -2.02 14.12 10.36
N LYS A 37 -1.72 13.86 9.08
CA LYS A 37 -0.60 14.52 8.39
C LYS A 37 -1.14 15.73 7.62
N THR A 38 -0.32 16.76 7.50
CA THR A 38 -0.66 17.98 6.74
C THR A 38 -0.28 17.89 5.28
N VAL A 39 0.87 17.27 4.96
CA VAL A 39 1.42 17.17 3.60
C VAL A 39 1.55 15.70 3.19
N ILE A 40 1.32 15.43 1.91
CA ILE A 40 1.44 14.10 1.31
C ILE A 40 2.91 13.82 0.98
N GLU A 41 3.44 12.74 1.54
CA GLU A 41 4.81 12.27 1.30
C GLU A 41 4.84 11.08 0.33
N GLU A 42 6.01 10.79 -0.24
CA GLU A 42 6.18 9.63 -1.11
C GLU A 42 5.94 8.32 -0.34
N GLY A 43 5.14 7.44 -0.93
CA GLY A 43 4.77 6.16 -0.33
C GLY A 43 3.56 6.21 0.62
N ASP A 44 2.95 7.37 0.81
CA ASP A 44 1.69 7.47 1.56
C ASP A 44 0.50 6.98 0.71
N THR A 45 -0.42 6.23 1.32
CA THR A 45 -1.72 5.93 0.73
C THR A 45 -2.67 7.10 0.91
N VAL A 46 -3.23 7.59 -0.19
CA VAL A 46 -4.17 8.71 -0.23
C VAL A 46 -5.51 8.25 -0.80
N ILE A 47 -6.58 8.89 -0.36
CA ILE A 47 -7.91 8.65 -0.92
C ILE A 47 -8.23 9.77 -1.89
N LEU A 48 -8.46 9.39 -3.15
CA LEU A 48 -8.95 10.26 -4.20
C LEU A 48 -10.48 10.24 -4.19
N TYR A 49 -11.08 11.35 -3.79
CA TYR A 49 -12.53 11.52 -3.72
C TYR A 49 -13.01 12.36 -4.90
N LEU A 50 -13.68 11.74 -5.88
CA LEU A 50 -14.26 12.42 -7.04
C LEU A 50 -15.78 12.59 -6.87
N THR A 51 -16.45 11.52 -6.45
CA THR A 51 -17.91 11.48 -6.24
C THR A 51 -18.19 10.44 -5.17
N VAL A 52 -19.37 10.47 -4.55
CA VAL A 52 -19.81 9.47 -3.56
C VAL A 52 -19.65 8.02 -4.06
N THR A 53 -19.78 7.80 -5.36
CA THR A 53 -19.63 6.47 -5.98
C THR A 53 -18.21 6.19 -6.48
N ASN A 54 -17.40 7.23 -6.72
CA ASN A 54 -16.07 7.13 -7.31
C ASN A 54 -15.03 7.62 -6.30
N VAL A 55 -14.63 6.70 -5.42
CA VAL A 55 -13.61 6.90 -4.41
C VAL A 55 -12.52 5.85 -4.63
N TYR A 56 -11.26 6.29 -4.76
CA TYR A 56 -10.14 5.39 -5.04
C TYR A 56 -9.04 5.54 -3.98
N ALA A 57 -8.46 4.43 -3.55
CA ALA A 57 -7.23 4.44 -2.76
C ALA A 57 -6.03 4.33 -3.70
N ILE A 58 -5.09 5.28 -3.60
CA ILE A 58 -3.89 5.37 -4.45
C ILE A 58 -2.68 5.51 -3.55
N GLU A 59 -1.57 4.86 -3.92
CA GLU A 59 -0.28 5.09 -3.27
C GLU A 59 0.45 6.24 -3.96
N ALA A 60 0.96 7.19 -3.17
CA ALA A 60 1.70 8.37 -3.62
C ALA A 60 3.13 7.99 -4.02
N VAL A 61 3.28 7.11 -5.03
CA VAL A 61 4.57 6.73 -5.61
C VAL A 61 4.76 7.43 -6.96
N PRO A 62 5.89 8.11 -7.18
CA PRO A 62 6.10 8.86 -8.43
C PRO A 62 6.34 7.95 -9.64
N GLN A 63 6.87 6.74 -9.42
CA GLN A 63 7.23 5.79 -10.46
C GLN A 63 6.89 4.35 -10.04
N ILE A 64 6.40 3.56 -10.99
CA ILE A 64 6.15 2.13 -10.82
C ILE A 64 7.02 1.35 -11.81
N ARG A 65 7.57 0.22 -11.34
CA ARG A 65 8.28 -0.74 -12.19
C ARG A 65 7.26 -1.56 -12.97
N ASN A 66 7.29 -1.46 -14.29
CA ASN A 66 6.44 -2.30 -15.14
C ASN A 66 7.04 -3.72 -15.27
N LYS A 67 6.30 -4.66 -15.87
CA LYS A 67 6.74 -6.04 -16.17
C LYS A 67 8.02 -6.11 -17.02
N LYS A 68 8.37 -5.03 -17.72
CA LYS A 68 9.62 -4.87 -18.48
C LYS A 68 10.77 -4.27 -17.67
N ASN A 69 10.58 -4.11 -16.36
CA ASN A 69 11.54 -3.54 -15.41
C ASN A 69 11.98 -2.09 -15.73
N GLU A 70 11.21 -1.41 -16.57
CA GLU A 70 11.35 0.02 -16.87
C GLU A 70 10.63 0.85 -15.80
N MET A 71 11.24 1.97 -15.41
CA MET A 71 10.64 2.94 -14.48
C MET A 71 9.74 3.88 -15.27
N ILE A 72 8.43 3.73 -15.12
CA ILE A 72 7.43 4.55 -15.80
C ILE A 72 6.72 5.42 -14.75
N GLU A 73 6.30 6.62 -15.14
CA GLU A 73 5.50 7.49 -14.28
C GLU A 73 4.20 6.81 -13.89
N TYR A 74 3.85 6.92 -12.61
CA TYR A 74 2.56 6.39 -12.17
C TYR A 74 1.44 7.34 -12.58
N VAL A 75 0.70 6.93 -13.62
CA VAL A 75 -0.48 7.64 -14.09
C VAL A 75 -1.72 6.83 -13.74
N PHE A 76 -2.56 7.36 -12.87
CA PHE A 76 -3.83 6.77 -12.49
C PHE A 76 -4.93 7.22 -13.47
N GLN A 77 -5.70 6.29 -14.01
CA GLN A 77 -6.76 6.59 -14.97
C GLN A 77 -8.12 6.55 -14.27
N THR A 78 -8.88 7.64 -14.38
CA THR A 78 -10.27 7.72 -13.90
C THR A 78 -11.20 8.14 -15.03
N ASN A 79 -12.50 7.96 -14.83
CA ASN A 79 -13.51 8.43 -15.80
C ASN A 79 -13.46 9.96 -16.03
N PHE A 80 -12.91 10.71 -15.08
CA PHE A 80 -12.79 12.18 -15.13
C PHE A 80 -11.40 12.64 -15.60
N GLY A 81 -10.54 11.72 -16.04
CA GLY A 81 -9.23 12.02 -16.63
C GLY A 81 -8.08 11.23 -16.03
N ALA A 82 -6.90 11.47 -16.59
CA ALA A 82 -5.65 10.92 -16.11
C ALA A 82 -5.09 11.80 -14.99
N LEU A 83 -4.77 11.19 -13.86
CA LEU A 83 -4.12 11.81 -12.72
C LEU A 83 -2.67 11.34 -12.67
N LYS A 84 -1.73 12.27 -12.74
CA LYS A 84 -0.32 11.96 -12.48
C LYS A 84 -0.12 11.98 -10.97
N VAL A 85 0.35 10.87 -10.42
CA VAL A 85 0.57 10.77 -8.96
C VAL A 85 1.69 11.70 -8.50
N LYS A 86 2.61 12.05 -9.40
CA LYS A 86 3.64 13.09 -9.19
C LYS A 86 3.07 14.44 -8.75
N ASP A 87 1.92 14.83 -9.29
CA ASP A 87 1.33 16.15 -9.03
C ASP A 87 0.62 16.22 -7.67
N ILE A 88 0.38 15.05 -7.04
CA ILE A 88 -0.25 14.91 -5.72
C ILE A 88 0.79 14.97 -4.60
N ILE A 89 2.01 14.54 -4.88
CA ILE A 89 3.10 14.49 -3.89
C ILE A 89 3.48 15.93 -3.50
N GLY A 90 3.53 16.20 -2.20
CA GLY A 90 3.82 17.53 -1.66
C GLY A 90 2.62 18.47 -1.55
N VAL A 91 1.44 18.06 -2.03
CA VAL A 91 0.18 18.81 -1.83
C VAL A 91 -0.35 18.54 -0.41
N PRO A 92 -0.96 19.53 0.27
CA PRO A 92 -1.58 19.28 1.56
C PRO A 92 -2.86 18.45 1.43
N TYR A 93 -3.11 17.59 2.41
CA TYR A 93 -4.37 16.84 2.49
C TYR A 93 -5.58 17.79 2.56
N GLY A 94 -6.68 17.41 1.91
CA GLY A 94 -7.89 18.23 1.74
C GLY A 94 -7.88 19.14 0.51
N SER A 95 -6.73 19.27 -0.17
CA SER A 95 -6.63 20.08 -1.37
C SER A 95 -7.41 19.50 -2.55
N LYS A 96 -7.84 20.40 -3.42
CA LYS A 96 -8.44 20.05 -4.71
C LYS A 96 -7.33 19.90 -5.75
N VAL A 97 -7.34 18.78 -6.46
CA VAL A 97 -6.44 18.49 -7.58
C VAL A 97 -7.24 18.54 -8.87
N GLU A 98 -6.70 19.23 -9.87
CA GLU A 98 -7.31 19.35 -11.19
C GLU A 98 -7.00 18.11 -12.03
N LEU A 99 -8.04 17.59 -12.68
CA LEU A 99 -7.97 16.47 -13.62
C LEU A 99 -8.27 17.00 -15.02
N SER A 100 -7.91 16.23 -16.06
CA SER A 100 -8.17 16.65 -17.45
C SER A 100 -9.63 16.94 -17.76
N LYS A 101 -10.58 16.31 -17.07
CA LYS A 101 -12.03 16.51 -17.24
C LYS A 101 -12.76 16.70 -15.90
N GLY A 102 -12.14 17.37 -14.93
CA GLY A 102 -12.80 17.64 -13.65
C GLY A 102 -11.82 17.98 -12.54
N TRP A 103 -12.23 17.66 -11.31
CA TRP A 103 -11.40 17.84 -10.13
C TRP A 103 -11.70 16.75 -9.11
N ALA A 104 -10.75 16.52 -8.21
CA ALA A 104 -10.88 15.57 -7.13
C ALA A 104 -10.32 16.16 -5.83
N HIS A 105 -10.81 15.70 -4.70
CA HIS A 105 -10.20 15.98 -3.41
C HIS A 105 -9.24 14.87 -3.03
N VAL A 106 -8.07 15.25 -2.54
CA VAL A 106 -7.12 14.29 -1.98
C VAL A 106 -7.26 14.30 -0.47
N LEU A 107 -7.67 13.17 0.09
CA LEU A 107 -8.00 13.02 1.49
C LEU A 107 -7.06 12.02 2.15
N GLN A 108 -6.88 12.21 3.46
CA GLN A 108 -6.20 11.22 4.27
C GLN A 108 -7.06 9.95 4.35
N PRO A 109 -6.46 8.74 4.38
CA PRO A 109 -7.23 7.52 4.53
C PRO A 109 -7.93 7.46 5.88
N ASN A 110 -9.26 7.53 5.83
CA ASN A 110 -10.18 7.29 6.94
C ASN A 110 -10.80 5.89 6.76
N PRO A 111 -10.92 5.04 7.80
CA PRO A 111 -11.63 3.77 7.72
C PRO A 111 -13.00 3.83 7.03
N GLU A 112 -13.76 4.91 7.24
CA GLU A 112 -15.08 5.10 6.62
C GLU A 112 -14.97 5.28 5.09
N LEU A 113 -14.04 6.14 4.65
CA LEU A 113 -13.78 6.37 3.23
C LEU A 113 -13.11 5.15 2.57
N TRP A 114 -12.22 4.48 3.30
CA TRP A 114 -11.56 3.26 2.85
C TRP A 114 -12.60 2.19 2.52
N THR A 115 -13.60 2.05 3.38
CA THR A 115 -14.68 1.08 3.20
C THR A 115 -15.49 1.36 1.92
N GLN A 116 -15.63 2.63 1.52
CA GLN A 116 -16.28 3.01 0.26
C GLN A 116 -15.46 2.67 -0.99
N THR A 117 -14.14 2.54 -0.87
CA THR A 117 -13.28 2.12 -2.00
C THR A 117 -13.38 0.63 -2.31
N LEU A 118 -13.93 -0.16 -1.38
CA LEU A 118 -14.13 -1.59 -1.58
C LEU A 118 -15.26 -1.83 -2.58
N PRO A 119 -15.13 -2.83 -3.47
CA PRO A 119 -16.21 -3.19 -4.36
C PRO A 119 -17.46 -3.56 -3.55
N HIS A 120 -18.61 -3.01 -3.91
CA HIS A 120 -19.93 -3.26 -3.32
C HIS A 120 -20.45 -4.68 -3.66
N ARG A 121 -19.65 -5.67 -3.27
CA ARG A 121 -19.77 -7.10 -3.54
C ARG A 121 -19.34 -7.94 -2.34
N THR A 122 -18.83 -7.30 -1.30
CA THR A 122 -18.39 -7.92 -0.04
C THR A 122 -19.31 -7.51 1.09
N GLN A 123 -19.69 -8.45 1.96
CA GLN A 123 -20.32 -8.13 3.24
C GLN A 123 -19.24 -7.48 4.13
N ILE A 124 -19.44 -6.22 4.48
CA ILE A 124 -18.64 -5.48 5.46
C ILE A 124 -19.44 -5.41 6.77
N LEU A 125 -18.73 -5.36 7.92
CA LEU A 125 -19.31 -5.41 9.27
C LEU A 125 -20.08 -4.14 9.64
#